data_AF-A0A5N9G089-F1
#
_entry.id   AF-A0A5N9G089-F1
#
_cell.length_a   1.000
_cell.length_b   1.000
_cell.length_c   1.000
_cell.angle_alpha   90.00
_cell.angle_beta   90.00
_cell.angle_gamma   90.00
#
_symmetry.space_group_name_H-M   'P 1'
#
loop_
_entity.id
_entity.type
_entity.pdbx_description
1 polymer ?
#
loop_
_entity_poly.entity_id
_entity_poly.type
_entity_poly.pdbx_seq_one_letter_code
_entity_poly.pdbx_strand_id
1 'polypeptide(L)'
;MRFKTSGDQGGLFDYQERKAELSQRSTPLDRLNERVDWEVFRDVLEKQLNYKHEGRVGGRTPWDPVLMFKIILLQKYFDLSEEQTEFQILDRFSFQRFLGMDVSDEVPEKNTIWNDKERLGRQGMQECFECFDKELREAGLLAGKGKIVDASFVDVP
;
A
#
# COMPACT_ATOMS: atom_id res chain seq x y z
N MET A 1 2.68 29.44 34.02
CA MET A 1 3.34 28.52 33.07
C MET A 1 2.80 28.82 31.68
N ARG A 2 3.63 29.11 30.67
CA ARG A 2 3.18 29.33 29.29
C ARG A 2 3.29 28.02 28.52
N PHE A 3 2.20 27.57 27.91
CA PHE A 3 2.19 26.42 27.01
C PHE A 3 2.27 26.92 25.57
N LYS A 4 2.92 26.15 24.68
CA LYS A 4 2.81 26.40 23.23
C LYS A 4 1.38 26.07 22.80
N THR A 5 0.68 27.00 22.19
CA THR A 5 -0.62 26.78 21.55
C THR A 5 -0.40 26.54 20.05
N SER A 6 -1.35 25.90 19.38
CA SER A 6 -1.37 25.82 17.91
C SER A 6 -1.34 27.25 17.33
N GLY A 7 -0.48 27.49 16.35
CA GLY A 7 -0.36 28.79 15.68
C GLY A 7 -1.64 29.14 14.92
N ASP A 8 -1.99 30.42 14.88
CA ASP A 8 -3.31 30.90 14.47
C ASP A 8 -3.51 30.96 12.94
N GLN A 9 -2.44 30.82 12.15
CA GLN A 9 -2.49 30.77 10.68
C GLN A 9 -1.38 29.86 10.14
N GLY A 10 -1.75 28.79 9.43
CA GLY A 10 -0.81 27.97 8.67
C GLY A 10 -0.34 28.68 7.40
N GLY A 11 0.92 28.51 7.03
CA GLY A 11 1.47 28.96 5.76
C GLY A 11 1.00 28.13 4.57
N LEU A 12 1.03 28.74 3.38
CA LEU A 12 0.56 28.14 2.12
C LEU A 12 1.31 26.83 1.76
N PHE A 13 2.56 26.69 2.20
CA PHE A 13 3.44 25.57 1.89
C PHE A 13 3.66 24.61 3.06
N ASP A 14 3.01 24.84 4.22
CA ASP A 14 3.24 24.05 5.44
C ASP A 14 3.07 22.54 5.21
N TYR A 15 2.12 22.16 4.37
CA TYR A 15 1.86 20.77 4.02
C TYR A 15 2.97 20.15 3.14
N GLN A 16 3.49 20.91 2.18
CA GLN A 16 4.60 20.48 1.34
C GLN A 16 5.90 20.37 2.15
N GLU A 17 6.14 21.35 3.02
CA GLU A 17 7.27 21.33 3.96
C GLU A 17 7.19 20.14 4.90
N ARG A 18 6.02 19.88 5.51
CA ARG A 18 5.80 18.69 6.34
C ARG A 18 6.04 17.40 5.55
N LYS A 19 5.53 17.30 4.32
CA LYS A 19 5.75 16.14 3.44
C LYS A 19 7.24 15.93 3.17
N ALA A 20 7.99 17.02 2.92
CA ALA A 20 9.44 16.97 2.70
C ALA A 20 10.23 16.60 3.98
N GLU A 21 9.79 17.04 5.16
CA GLU A 21 10.36 16.63 6.45
C GLU A 21 10.13 15.13 6.71
N LEU A 22 8.93 14.64 6.41
CA LEU A 22 8.56 13.24 6.60
C LEU A 22 9.23 12.33 5.58
N SER A 23 9.47 12.80 4.35
CA SER A 23 10.13 12.01 3.31
C SER A 23 11.59 11.69 3.68
N GLN A 24 12.25 12.55 4.45
CA GLN A 24 13.60 12.30 5.00
C GLN A 24 13.64 11.18 6.05
N ARG A 25 12.49 10.77 6.58
CA ARG A 25 12.40 9.68 7.55
C ARG A 25 12.07 8.38 6.84
N SER A 26 12.94 7.38 7.01
CA SER A 26 12.70 6.01 6.55
C SER A 26 11.63 5.35 7.43
N THR A 27 10.57 4.87 6.80
CA THR A 27 9.52 4.05 7.40
C THR A 27 9.73 2.57 7.05
N PRO A 28 9.14 1.63 7.82
CA PRO A 28 9.20 0.21 7.47
C PRO A 28 8.65 -0.09 6.06
N LEU A 29 7.64 0.64 5.60
CA LEU A 29 7.06 0.47 4.27
C LEU A 29 8.02 0.88 3.14
N ASP A 30 8.89 1.88 3.37
CA ASP A 30 9.87 2.29 2.34
C ASP A 30 10.93 1.22 2.15
N ARG A 31 11.45 0.69 3.26
CA ARG A 31 12.43 -0.39 3.23
C ARG A 31 11.85 -1.65 2.60
N LEU A 32 10.56 -1.90 2.78
CA LEU A 32 9.85 -2.97 2.09
C LEU A 32 9.79 -2.70 0.57
N ASN A 33 9.42 -1.48 0.17
CA ASN A 33 9.39 -1.07 -1.23
C ASN A 33 10.76 -1.14 -1.91
N GLU A 34 11.85 -0.88 -1.19
CA GLU A 34 13.23 -0.93 -1.69
C GLU A 34 13.75 -2.36 -1.90
N ARG A 35 13.22 -3.33 -1.17
CA ARG A 35 13.76 -4.71 -1.15
C ARG A 35 12.93 -5.71 -1.94
N VAL A 36 11.65 -5.43 -2.13
CA VAL A 36 10.74 -6.30 -2.87
C VAL A 36 10.61 -5.78 -4.29
N ASP A 37 10.95 -6.62 -5.28
CA ASP A 37 10.57 -6.36 -6.65
C ASP A 37 9.07 -6.68 -6.81
N TRP A 38 8.25 -5.64 -6.97
CA TRP A 38 6.79 -5.80 -7.01
C TRP A 38 6.27 -6.30 -8.35
N GLU A 39 7.06 -6.17 -9.41
CA GLU A 39 6.62 -6.56 -10.75
C GLU A 39 6.57 -8.09 -10.90
N VAL A 40 7.28 -8.84 -10.05
CA VAL A 40 7.20 -10.31 -10.01
C VAL A 40 5.79 -10.83 -9.70
N PHE A 41 4.95 -10.02 -9.05
CA PHE A 41 3.56 -10.39 -8.75
C PHE A 41 2.62 -10.15 -9.93
N ARG A 42 3.00 -9.34 -10.92
CA ARG A 42 2.09 -8.88 -11.99
C ARG A 42 1.45 -10.04 -12.74
N ASP A 43 2.24 -11.00 -13.19
CA ASP A 43 1.73 -12.14 -13.98
C ASP A 43 0.67 -12.95 -13.20
N VAL A 44 0.91 -13.16 -11.89
CA VAL A 44 -0.03 -13.86 -11.02
C VAL A 44 -1.29 -13.02 -10.83
N LEU A 45 -1.13 -11.73 -10.56
CA LEU A 45 -2.24 -10.80 -10.31
C LEU A 45 -3.11 -10.62 -11.56
N GLU A 46 -2.53 -10.38 -12.73
CA GLU A 46 -3.28 -10.21 -13.99
C GLU A 46 -4.04 -11.48 -14.37
N LYS A 47 -3.44 -12.65 -14.15
CA LYS A 47 -4.10 -13.94 -14.37
C LYS A 47 -5.33 -14.11 -13.49
N GLN A 48 -5.25 -13.71 -12.22
CA GLN A 48 -6.33 -13.89 -11.24
C GLN A 48 -7.40 -12.78 -11.34
N LEU A 49 -7.00 -11.52 -11.46
CA LEU A 49 -7.90 -10.37 -11.58
C LEU A 49 -8.65 -10.37 -12.91
N ASN A 50 -8.02 -10.91 -13.97
CA ASN A 50 -8.66 -11.19 -15.25
C ASN A 50 -9.51 -10.02 -15.78
N TYR A 51 -8.92 -8.82 -15.85
CA TYR A 51 -9.56 -7.58 -16.35
C TYR A 51 -9.99 -7.63 -17.83
N LYS A 52 -10.12 -8.81 -18.46
CA LYS A 52 -10.34 -9.07 -19.90
C LYS A 52 -11.51 -8.32 -20.55
N HIS A 53 -12.40 -7.73 -19.76
CA HIS A 53 -13.56 -6.98 -20.23
C HIS A 53 -13.58 -5.52 -19.78
N GLU A 54 -12.64 -5.09 -18.94
CA GLU A 54 -12.54 -3.71 -18.43
C GLU A 54 -11.62 -2.88 -19.33
N GLY A 55 -11.92 -1.59 -19.47
CA GLY A 55 -11.27 -0.72 -20.46
C GLY A 55 -11.83 -0.81 -21.89
N ARG A 56 -12.91 -1.58 -22.13
CA ARG A 56 -13.72 -1.44 -23.35
C ARG A 56 -14.59 -0.18 -23.27
N VAL A 57 -14.83 0.44 -24.43
CA VAL A 57 -15.53 1.73 -24.62
C VAL A 57 -16.65 1.96 -23.58
N GLY A 58 -16.41 2.91 -22.66
CA GLY A 58 -17.39 3.35 -21.65
C GLY A 58 -17.23 2.76 -20.24
N GLY A 59 -16.30 1.82 -20.01
CA GLY A 59 -16.00 1.30 -18.66
C GLY A 59 -14.94 2.13 -17.90
N ARG A 60 -14.97 2.09 -16.55
CA ARG A 60 -13.91 2.67 -15.70
C ARG A 60 -12.60 1.93 -15.97
N THR A 61 -11.51 2.67 -16.15
CA THR A 61 -10.17 2.08 -16.30
C THR A 61 -9.83 1.30 -15.03
N PRO A 62 -9.42 0.02 -15.14
CA PRO A 62 -9.01 -0.75 -13.97
C PRO A 62 -7.74 -0.14 -13.35
N TRP A 63 -7.59 -0.32 -12.03
CA TRP A 63 -6.37 0.05 -11.34
C TRP A 63 -5.23 -0.90 -11.69
N ASP A 64 -4.00 -0.45 -11.50
CA ASP A 64 -2.84 -1.31 -11.68
C ASP A 64 -2.91 -2.51 -10.70
N PRO A 65 -2.75 -3.76 -11.18
CA PRO A 65 -2.82 -4.96 -10.35
C PRO A 65 -1.88 -4.93 -9.15
N VAL A 66 -0.65 -4.42 -9.35
CA VAL A 66 0.39 -4.37 -8.31
C VAL A 66 0.03 -3.33 -7.26
N LEU A 67 -0.49 -2.17 -7.67
CA LEU A 67 -1.03 -1.17 -6.75
C LEU A 67 -2.16 -1.76 -5.89
N MET A 68 -3.10 -2.49 -6.50
CA MET A 68 -4.19 -3.11 -5.76
C MET A 68 -3.71 -4.17 -4.77
N PHE A 69 -2.70 -4.97 -5.14
CA PHE A 69 -2.06 -5.90 -4.22
C PHE A 69 -1.39 -5.21 -3.03
N LYS A 70 -0.68 -4.10 -3.27
CA LYS A 70 -0.10 -3.28 -2.19
C LYS A 70 -1.16 -2.73 -1.23
N ILE A 71 -2.32 -2.33 -1.74
CA ILE A 71 -3.46 -1.90 -0.91
C ILE A 71 -3.99 -3.06 -0.05
N ILE A 72 -4.13 -4.26 -0.62
CA ILE A 72 -4.55 -5.46 0.12
C ILE A 72 -3.51 -5.84 1.19
N LEU A 73 -2.22 -5.63 0.92
CA LEU A 73 -1.17 -5.80 1.93
C LEU A 73 -1.35 -4.81 3.09
N LEU A 74 -1.56 -3.52 2.79
CA LEU A 74 -1.84 -2.52 3.83
C LEU A 74 -3.05 -2.91 4.68
N GLN A 75 -4.14 -3.38 4.05
CA GLN A 75 -5.29 -3.90 4.76
C GLN A 75 -4.93 -5.00 5.75
N LYS A 76 -4.21 -6.03 5.29
CA LYS A 76 -3.87 -7.18 6.13
C LYS A 76 -2.95 -6.82 7.28
N TYR A 77 -1.97 -5.95 7.05
CA TYR A 77 -0.93 -5.65 8.04
C TYR A 77 -1.31 -4.57 9.05
N PHE A 78 -2.27 -3.71 8.70
CA PHE A 78 -2.81 -2.70 9.60
C PHE A 78 -4.22 -3.03 10.09
N ASP A 79 -4.76 -4.21 9.75
CA ASP A 79 -6.09 -4.70 10.14
C ASP A 79 -7.21 -3.70 9.76
N LEU A 80 -7.20 -3.28 8.49
CA LEU A 80 -8.10 -2.24 7.98
C LEU A 80 -9.26 -2.85 7.17
N SER A 81 -10.46 -2.30 7.36
CA SER A 81 -11.58 -2.49 6.43
C SER A 81 -11.36 -1.70 5.13
N GLU A 82 -12.15 -1.96 4.10
CA GLU A 82 -12.10 -1.24 2.81
C GLU A 82 -12.30 0.27 3.01
N GLU A 83 -13.25 0.66 3.85
CA GLU A 83 -13.50 2.07 4.18
C GLU A 83 -12.35 2.71 4.96
N GLN A 84 -11.79 1.99 5.93
CA GLN A 84 -10.60 2.47 6.65
C GLN A 84 -9.38 2.55 5.74
N THR A 85 -9.28 1.67 4.74
CA THR A 85 -8.15 1.67 3.80
C THR A 85 -8.19 2.89 2.91
N GLU A 86 -9.34 3.17 2.30
CA GLU A 86 -9.57 4.38 1.51
C GLU A 86 -9.22 5.64 2.32
N PHE A 87 -9.75 5.75 3.54
CA PHE A 87 -9.47 6.88 4.43
C PHE A 87 -7.98 7.00 4.80
N GLN A 88 -7.34 5.89 5.18
CA GLN A 88 -5.94 5.90 5.63
C GLN A 88 -4.95 6.19 4.48
N ILE A 89 -5.28 5.83 3.24
CA ILE A 89 -4.46 6.22 2.07
C ILE A 89 -4.55 7.74 1.85
N LEU A 90 -5.73 8.35 2.04
CA LEU A 90 -5.89 9.80 1.93
C LEU A 90 -5.19 10.56 3.07
N ASP A 91 -5.19 10.00 4.28
CA ASP A 91 -4.68 10.65 5.48
C ASP A 91 -3.17 10.49 5.68
N ARG A 92 -2.58 9.35 5.26
CA ARG A 92 -1.20 8.99 5.63
C ARG A 92 -0.23 9.04 4.46
N PHE A 93 0.68 10.01 4.54
CA PHE A 93 1.82 10.12 3.62
C PHE A 93 2.66 8.85 3.48
N SER A 94 2.84 8.08 4.58
CA SER A 94 3.57 6.80 4.53
C SER A 94 2.90 5.78 3.62
N PHE A 95 1.57 5.81 3.53
CA PHE A 95 0.81 4.88 2.67
C PHE A 95 0.85 5.36 1.23
N GLN A 96 0.64 6.66 0.99
CA GLN A 96 0.78 7.26 -0.34
C GLN A 96 2.16 6.97 -0.94
N ARG A 97 3.24 7.21 -0.16
CA ARG A 97 4.62 6.90 -0.58
C ARG A 97 4.82 5.40 -0.86
N PHE A 98 4.24 4.53 -0.04
CA PHE A 98 4.32 3.09 -0.27
C PHE A 98 3.62 2.67 -1.58
N LEU A 99 2.50 3.29 -1.90
CA LEU A 99 1.71 3.04 -3.10
C LEU A 99 2.26 3.77 -4.34
N GLY A 100 3.21 4.68 -4.18
CA GLY A 100 3.73 5.52 -5.27
C GLY A 100 2.76 6.63 -5.69
N MET A 101 1.87 7.05 -4.81
CA MET A 101 0.83 8.05 -5.05
C MET A 101 1.23 9.41 -4.49
N ASP A 102 0.80 10.48 -5.15
CA ASP A 102 0.80 11.84 -4.63
C ASP A 102 -0.58 12.23 -4.08
N VAL A 103 -0.63 13.35 -3.38
CA VAL A 103 -1.81 13.92 -2.72
C VAL A 103 -2.86 14.36 -3.74
N SER A 104 -2.44 14.63 -4.98
CA SER A 104 -3.33 14.95 -6.09
C SER A 104 -3.95 13.74 -6.77
N ASP A 105 -3.43 12.53 -6.49
CA ASP A 105 -3.87 11.33 -7.19
C ASP A 105 -5.20 10.82 -6.62
N GLU A 106 -6.02 10.23 -7.48
CA GLU A 106 -7.23 9.54 -7.04
C GLU A 106 -6.87 8.29 -6.24
N VAL A 107 -7.71 7.93 -5.26
CA VAL A 107 -7.55 6.70 -4.46
C VAL A 107 -8.64 5.71 -4.82
N PRO A 108 -8.35 4.39 -4.88
CA PRO A 108 -9.37 3.38 -5.06
C PRO A 108 -10.44 3.46 -3.96
N GLU A 109 -11.69 3.63 -4.37
CA GLU A 109 -12.85 3.62 -3.47
C GLU A 109 -12.99 2.25 -2.79
N LYS A 110 -13.63 2.21 -1.61
CA LYS A 110 -13.89 0.97 -0.88
C LYS A 110 -14.54 -0.14 -1.72
N ASN A 111 -15.45 0.23 -2.62
CA ASN A 111 -16.14 -0.72 -3.50
C ASN A 111 -15.19 -1.31 -4.54
N THR A 112 -14.23 -0.52 -5.03
CA THR A 112 -13.19 -0.96 -5.96
C THR A 112 -12.25 -1.95 -5.27
N ILE A 113 -11.82 -1.64 -4.04
CA ILE A 113 -10.99 -2.55 -3.23
C ILE A 113 -11.72 -3.87 -2.97
N TRP A 114 -13.01 -3.79 -2.61
CA TRP A 114 -13.84 -4.98 -2.40
C TRP A 114 -13.98 -5.82 -3.68
N ASN A 115 -14.30 -5.20 -4.82
CA ASN A 115 -14.47 -5.90 -6.10
C ASN A 115 -13.21 -6.68 -6.51
N ASP A 116 -12.02 -6.09 -6.36
CA ASP A 116 -10.77 -6.76 -6.74
C ASP A 116 -10.43 -7.91 -5.78
N LYS A 117 -10.74 -7.77 -4.48
CA LYS A 117 -10.63 -8.88 -3.53
C LYS A 117 -11.55 -10.04 -3.87
N GLU A 118 -12.80 -9.74 -4.24
CA GLU A 118 -13.75 -10.76 -4.68
C GLU A 118 -13.29 -11.49 -5.95
N ARG A 119 -12.68 -10.76 -6.89
CA ARG A 119 -12.09 -11.34 -8.11
C ARG A 119 -10.91 -12.25 -7.84
N LEU A 120 -9.98 -11.80 -7.00
CA LEU A 120 -8.87 -12.65 -6.55
C LEU A 120 -9.38 -13.89 -5.83
N GLY A 121 -10.45 -13.73 -5.06
CA GLY A 121 -11.03 -14.78 -4.23
C GLY A 121 -10.01 -15.32 -3.22
N ARG A 122 -10.43 -16.36 -2.50
CA ARG A 122 -9.57 -16.98 -1.47
C ARG A 122 -8.30 -17.59 -2.06
N GLN A 123 -8.42 -18.25 -3.21
CA GLN A 123 -7.30 -18.95 -3.83
C GLN A 123 -6.27 -17.96 -4.41
N GLY A 124 -6.70 -16.95 -5.18
CA GLY A 124 -5.79 -15.95 -5.72
C GLY A 124 -5.11 -15.13 -4.63
N MET A 125 -5.84 -14.76 -3.56
CA MET A 125 -5.22 -14.15 -2.39
C MET A 125 -4.15 -15.04 -1.77
N GLN A 126 -4.44 -16.33 -1.55
CA GLN A 126 -3.48 -17.27 -0.98
C GLN A 126 -2.22 -17.39 -1.85
N GLU A 127 -2.37 -17.57 -3.16
CA GLU A 127 -1.24 -17.66 -4.11
C GLU A 127 -0.38 -16.39 -4.09
N CYS A 128 -1.00 -15.21 -4.08
CA CYS A 128 -0.27 -13.93 -4.01
C CYS A 128 0.49 -13.78 -2.69
N PHE A 129 -0.12 -14.16 -1.56
CA PHE A 129 0.55 -14.11 -0.27
C PHE A 129 1.66 -15.14 -0.12
N GLU A 130 1.51 -16.34 -0.67
CA GLU A 130 2.57 -17.35 -0.69
C GLU A 130 3.76 -16.89 -1.55
N CYS A 131 3.48 -16.28 -2.70
CA CYS A 131 4.50 -15.64 -3.53
C CYS A 131 5.21 -14.53 -2.75
N PHE A 132 4.45 -13.66 -2.09
CA PHE A 132 5.01 -12.57 -1.29
C PHE A 132 5.88 -13.06 -0.13
N ASP A 133 5.44 -14.07 0.60
CA ASP A 133 6.21 -14.68 1.68
C ASP A 133 7.51 -15.34 1.16
N LYS A 134 7.50 -15.88 -0.06
CA LYS A 134 8.69 -16.42 -0.71
C LYS A 134 9.68 -15.31 -1.08
N GLU A 135 9.22 -14.25 -1.73
CA GLU A 135 10.05 -13.09 -2.08
C GLU A 135 10.68 -12.44 -0.85
N LEU A 136 9.91 -12.30 0.23
CA LEU A 136 10.44 -11.81 1.50
C LEU A 136 11.58 -12.69 2.03
N ARG A 137 11.41 -14.02 2.01
CA ARG A 137 12.46 -14.95 2.47
C ARG A 137 13.72 -14.86 1.62
N GLU A 138 13.58 -14.76 0.30
CA GLU A 138 14.72 -14.60 -0.62
C GLU A 138 15.44 -13.27 -0.40
N ALA A 139 14.71 -12.22 -0.04
CA ALA A 139 15.26 -10.92 0.35
C ALA A 139 15.82 -10.87 1.79
N GLY A 140 15.85 -12.00 2.51
CA GLY A 140 16.31 -12.07 3.91
C GLY A 140 15.38 -11.36 4.90
N LEU A 141 14.12 -11.16 4.53
CA LEU A 141 13.09 -10.50 5.34
C LEU A 141 12.15 -11.54 5.95
N LEU A 142 11.94 -11.47 7.27
CA LEU A 142 10.92 -12.25 7.95
C LEU A 142 9.71 -11.35 8.27
N ALA A 143 8.59 -11.59 7.58
CA ALA A 143 7.32 -11.03 8.01
C ALA A 143 6.81 -11.78 9.24
N GLY A 144 6.77 -11.11 10.40
CA GLY A 144 6.04 -11.61 11.55
C GLY A 144 4.56 -11.77 11.22
N LYS A 145 3.95 -12.90 11.62
CA LYS A 145 2.51 -13.17 11.40
C LYS A 145 1.67 -11.96 11.87
N GLY A 146 1.12 -11.22 10.91
CA GLY A 146 0.05 -10.24 11.14
C GLY A 146 0.47 -8.78 11.35
N LYS A 147 1.76 -8.42 11.32
CA LYS A 147 2.19 -7.01 11.41
C LYS A 147 3.50 -6.77 10.64
N ILE A 148 3.47 -5.91 9.62
CA ILE A 148 4.68 -5.27 9.04
C ILE A 148 5.36 -4.35 10.08
N VAL A 149 4.73 -4.15 11.24
CA VAL A 149 5.12 -3.14 12.23
C VAL A 149 6.46 -3.45 12.91
N ASP A 150 6.94 -4.69 12.84
CA ASP A 150 8.24 -5.05 13.41
C ASP A 150 8.95 -6.12 12.57
N ALA A 151 9.10 -5.85 11.26
CA ALA A 151 10.21 -6.47 10.54
C ALA A 151 11.49 -5.92 11.17
N SER A 152 11.92 -6.54 12.28
CA SER A 152 13.33 -6.58 12.60
C SER A 152 13.99 -7.15 11.35
N PHE A 153 14.68 -6.27 10.63
CA PHE A 153 15.60 -6.63 9.57
C PHE A 153 16.74 -7.39 10.25
N VAL A 154 16.47 -8.63 10.66
CA VAL A 154 17.50 -9.51 11.17
C VAL A 154 18.18 -10.04 9.93
N ASP A 155 19.33 -9.44 9.59
CA ASP A 155 20.29 -10.11 8.71
C ASP A 155 20.48 -11.52 9.28
N VAL A 156 20.12 -12.52 8.48
CA VAL A 156 20.33 -13.91 8.87
C VAL A 156 21.85 -14.10 8.97
N PRO A 157 22.39 -14.53 10.12
CA PRO A 157 23.83 -14.71 10.32
C PRO A 157 24.42 -15.83 9.44
#